data_AF-A7T160-F1
#
_entry.id   AF-A7T160-F1
#
_cell.length_a   1.000
_cell.length_b   1.000
_cell.length_c   1.000
_cell.angle_alpha   90.00
_cell.angle_beta   90.00
_cell.angle_gamma   90.00
#
_symmetry.space_group_name_H-M   'P 1'
#
loop_
_entity.id
_entity.type
_entity.pdbx_description
1 polymer ?
#
loop_
_entity_poly.entity_id
_entity_poly.type
_entity_poly.pdbx_seq_one_letter_code
_entity_poly.pdbx_strand_id
1 'polypeptide(L)' 'MLFNVIYFMNLKHRTSRENDFKKDFIGNVDKRNVKKNSLANPTNARFVQFIPTAYSSWQAFRVEVYGTKI' A
#
# COMPACT_ATOMS: atom_id res chain seq x y z
N MET A 1 -1.95 8.64 9.13
CA MET A 1 -2.19 8.62 7.67
C MET A 1 -2.85 7.32 7.28
N LEU A 2 -3.75 7.33 6.30
CA LEU A 2 -4.30 6.14 5.66
C LEU A 2 -3.88 6.08 4.19
N PHE A 3 -3.74 4.88 3.65
CA PHE A 3 -3.49 4.67 2.23
C PHE A 3 -4.05 3.34 1.74
N ASN A 4 -4.40 3.25 0.45
CA ASN A 4 -4.66 1.97 -0.22
C ASN A 4 -3.55 1.65 -1.23
N VAL A 5 -3.50 0.40 -1.66
CA VAL A 5 -2.51 -0.07 -2.66
C VAL A 5 -3.22 -0.62 -3.88
N ILE A 6 -2.72 -0.28 -5.08
CA ILE A 6 -3.16 -0.84 -6.35
C ILE A 6 -1.98 -1.56 -6.99
N TYR A 7 -2.20 -2.79 -7.43
CA TYR A 7 -1.23 -3.65 -8.09
C TYR A 7 -1.56 -3.76 -9.57
N PHE A 8 -0.54 -3.72 -10.42
CA PHE A 8 -0.70 -3.89 -11.87
C PHE A 8 0.18 -5.02 -12.39
N MET A 9 -0.42 -5.87 -13.21
CA MET A 9 0.26 -6.85 -14.06
C MET A 9 -0.22 -6.60 -15.49
N ASN A 10 0.61 -5.91 -16.29
CA ASN A 10 0.23 -5.42 -17.61
C ASN A 10 -1.07 -4.59 -17.54
N LEU A 11 -2.07 -4.85 -18.38
CA LEU A 11 -3.34 -4.12 -18.40
C LEU A 11 -4.29 -4.45 -17.23
N LYS A 12 -3.99 -5.49 -16.43
CA LYS A 12 -4.85 -5.91 -15.32
C LYS A 12 -4.42 -5.21 -14.03
N HIS A 13 -5.38 -4.56 -13.37
CA HIS A 13 -5.17 -3.93 -12.06
C HIS A 13 -5.99 -4.63 -10.96
N ARG A 14 -5.49 -4.57 -9.72
CA ARG A 14 -6.17 -5.08 -8.52
C ARG A 14 -5.95 -4.13 -7.35
N THR A 15 -7.01 -3.81 -6.62
CA THR A 15 -6.91 -3.06 -5.35
C THR A 15 -6.64 -4.00 -4.19
N SER A 16 -5.88 -3.54 -3.18
CA SER A 16 -5.70 -4.26 -1.92
C SER A 16 -7.04 -4.61 -1.28
N ARG A 17 -7.20 -5.88 -0.87
CA ARG A 17 -8.40 -6.39 -0.18
C ARG A 17 -8.03 -7.32 0.96
N GLU A 18 -8.85 -7.30 2.00
CA GLU A 18 -8.79 -8.19 3.16
C GLU A 18 -10.21 -8.57 3.54
N ASN A 19 -10.50 -9.88 3.66
CA ASN A 19 -11.85 -10.42 3.90
C ASN A 19 -12.90 -9.85 2.92
N ASP A 20 -12.56 -9.82 1.63
CA ASP A 20 -13.37 -9.26 0.52
C ASP A 20 -13.64 -7.75 0.52
N PHE A 21 -13.23 -7.03 1.57
CA PHE A 21 -13.34 -5.58 1.64
C PHE A 21 -12.09 -4.88 1.12
N LYS A 22 -12.25 -3.68 0.55
CA LYS A 22 -11.12 -2.81 0.20
C LYS A 22 -10.29 -2.55 1.46
N LYS A 23 -8.98 -2.79 1.37
CA LYS A 23 -8.07 -2.55 2.48
C LYS A 23 -7.46 -1.16 2.39
N ASP A 24 -7.79 -0.35 3.40
CA ASP A 24 -7.05 0.86 3.74
C ASP A 24 -6.08 0.54 4.88
N PHE A 25 -4.80 0.80 4.65
CA PHE A 25 -3.72 0.58 5.59
C PHE A 25 -3.53 1.79 6.48
N ILE A 26 -3.30 1.54 7.77
CA ILE A 26 -2.92 2.59 8.71
C ILE A 26 -1.42 2.82 8.58
N GLY A 27 -1.03 3.95 8.00
CA GLY A 27 0.34 4.42 7.90
C GLY A 27 0.91 4.92 9.22
N ASN A 28 2.06 5.59 9.12
CA ASN A 28 2.70 6.27 10.24
C ASN A 28 1.84 7.43 10.78
N VAL A 29 1.97 7.65 12.08
CA VAL A 29 1.36 8.77 12.81
C VAL A 29 2.34 9.94 12.89
N ASP A 30 3.64 9.66 12.99
CA ASP A 30 4.72 10.63 13.02
C ASP A 30 5.61 10.57 11.75
N LYS A 31 6.53 11.51 11.59
CA LYS A 31 7.36 11.66 10.38
C LYS A 31 8.65 10.82 10.37
N ARG A 32 9.02 10.22 11.51
CA ARG A 32 10.36 9.64 11.75
C ARG A 32 10.34 8.12 11.75
N ASN A 33 9.31 7.51 12.32
CA ASN A 33 9.22 6.07 12.47
C ASN A 33 8.69 5.38 11.23
N VAL A 34 9.28 4.24 10.91
CA VAL A 34 8.82 3.35 9.84
C VAL A 34 7.79 2.39 10.41
N LYS A 35 6.61 2.34 9.80
CA LYS A 35 5.58 1.34 10.10
C LYS A 35 5.51 0.31 8.99
N LYS A 36 5.79 -0.95 9.31
CA LYS A 36 5.61 -2.08 8.40
C LYS A 36 4.13 -2.47 8.33
N ASN A 37 3.63 -2.67 7.11
CA ASN A 37 2.28 -3.17 6.85
C ASN A 37 2.40 -4.45 6.02
N SER A 38 1.98 -5.57 6.58
CA SER A 38 1.96 -6.85 5.88
C SER A 38 0.73 -6.96 4.98
N LEU A 39 0.90 -7.58 3.82
CA LEU A 39 -0.20 -7.91 2.93
C LEU A 39 -0.75 -9.28 3.33
N ALA A 40 -2.01 -9.34 3.78
CA ALA A 40 -2.67 -10.61 4.11
C ALA A 40 -2.72 -11.55 2.89
N ASN A 41 -2.91 -10.98 1.70
CA ASN A 41 -2.89 -11.68 0.42
C ASN A 41 -1.79 -11.08 -0.47
N PRO A 42 -0.54 -11.57 -0.39
CA PRO A 42 0.53 -11.18 -1.31
C PRO A 42 0.10 -11.45 -2.76
N THR A 43 0.45 -10.54 -3.68
CA THR A 43 0.08 -10.69 -5.10
C THR A 43 1.27 -10.38 -5.99
N ASN A 44 1.35 -11.07 -7.13
CA ASN A 44 2.31 -10.74 -8.17
C ASN A 44 1.99 -9.35 -8.76
N ALA A 45 3.00 -8.49 -8.84
CA ALA A 45 2.86 -7.14 -9.35
C ALA A 45 4.14 -6.72 -10.09
N ARG A 46 3.99 -6.02 -11.22
CA ARG A 46 5.08 -5.33 -11.91
C ARG A 46 5.11 -3.86 -11.52
N PHE A 47 3.94 -3.28 -11.27
CA PHE A 47 3.80 -1.93 -10.75
C PHE A 47 2.96 -1.93 -9.48
N VAL A 48 3.34 -1.08 -8.54
CA VAL A 48 2.65 -0.87 -7.27
C VAL A 48 2.41 0.61 -7.12
N GLN A 49 1.15 0.99 -6.91
CA GLN A 49 0.76 2.38 -6.68
C GLN A 49 0.22 2.52 -5.27
N PHE A 50 0.79 3.46 -4.51
CA PHE A 50 0.33 3.83 -3.17
C PHE A 50 -0.54 5.08 -3.28
N ILE A 51 -1.76 5.01 -2.77
CA ILE A 51 -2.71 6.12 -2.79
C ILE A 51 -2.99 6.57 -1.36
N PRO A 52 -2.47 7.73 -0.91
CA PRO A 52 -2.87 8.30 0.37
C PRO A 52 -4.38 8.60 0.36
N THR A 53 -5.10 8.11 1.36
CA THR A 53 -6.56 8.31 1.49
C THR A 53 -6.92 9.26 2.65
N ALA A 54 -6.04 9.42 3.64
CA ALA A 54 -6.20 10.41 4.72
C ALA A 54 -4.85 10.86 5.29
N TYR A 55 -4.68 12.16 5.51
CA TYR A 55 -3.44 12.80 5.97
C TYR A 55 -3.76 14.10 6.73
N SER A 56 -2.86 14.55 7.61
CA SER A 56 -3.15 15.70 8.50
C SER A 56 -2.73 17.06 7.96
N SER A 57 -1.76 17.10 7.04
CA SER A 57 -1.25 18.35 6.46
C SER A 57 -0.94 18.13 4.99
N TRP A 58 0.31 17.84 4.66
CA TRP A 58 0.74 17.55 3.30
C TRP A 58 0.82 16.05 3.07
N GLN A 59 0.50 15.63 1.85
CA GLN A 59 0.70 14.27 1.39
C GLN A 59 2.20 14.05 1.15
N ALA A 60 2.90 13.49 2.12
CA ALA A 60 4.31 13.11 2.00
C ALA A 60 4.49 11.64 2.39
N PHE A 61 5.13 10.86 1.52
CA PHE A 61 5.25 9.41 1.67
C PHE A 61 6.68 8.96 1.32
N ARG A 62 7.26 8.11 2.16
CA ARG A 62 8.50 7.37 1.87
C ARG A 62 8.17 5.89 2.03
N VAL A 63 8.48 5.09 1.03
CA VAL A 63 8.11 3.67 0.99
C VAL A 63 9.27 2.79 0.61
N GLU A 64 9.23 1.58 1.14
CA GLU A 64 10.02 0.46 0.72
C GLU A 64 9.07 -0.73 0.50
N VAL A 65 9.28 -1.46 -0.60
CA VAL A 65 8.46 -2.61 -0.97
C VAL A 65 9.27 -3.89 -0.74
N TYR A 66 8.72 -4.80 0.05
CA TYR A 66 9.32 -6.09 0.31
C TYR A 66 8.62 -7.16 -0.52
N GLY A 67 9.41 -8.03 -1.15
CA GLY A 67 8.92 -9.14 -1.96
C GLY A 67 10.05 -10.08 -2.35
N THR A 68 9.72 -11.12 -3.11
CA THR A 68 10.70 -12.02 -3.73
C THR A 68 10.58 -11.93 -5.24
N LYS A 69 11.68 -12.28 -5.93
CA LYS A 69 11.62 -12.55 -7.37
C LYS A 69 10.72 -13.76 -7.60
N ILE A 70 9.92 -13.68 -8.67
CA ILE A 70 9.11 -14.77 -9.21
C ILE A 70 9.94 -15.53 -10.23
#